data_AF-A0A3C0QEE8-F1
#
_entry.id   AF-A0A3C0QEE8-F1
#
_cell.length_a   1.000
_cell.length_b   1.000
_cell.length_c   1.000
_cell.angle_alpha   90.00
_cell.angle_beta   90.00
_cell.angle_gamma   90.00
#
_symmetry.space_group_name_H-M   'P 1'
#
loop_
_entity.id
_entity.type
_entity.pdbx_description
1 polymer ?
#
loop_
_entity_poly.entity_id
_entity_poly.type
_entity_poly.pdbx_seq_one_letter_code
_entity_poly.pdbx_strand_id
1 'polypeptide(L)'
;MGLLLVYYITAFFEDHYASYYLIDHILKKVLPLDEAEYARKTAGMLWTDMIHPKTGKSETEMLEEENLALINILNSLGVKVYRPKEITVDFIKKNYGSDVLLNGFSQDFPRDNIAVIGNNLIELNLRTPLRKVDISGFKELLTDKCTKSNVRWFSMPHTELLAPPSPDTPLLEGGDVIVLGRTILVGNT
;
A
#
# COMPACT_ATOMS: atom_id res chain seq x y z
N MET A 1 15.71 -5.75 17.78
CA MET A 1 14.78 -4.63 18.04
C MET A 1 13.77 -4.64 16.90
N GLY A 2 12.54 -5.07 17.16
CA GLY A 2 11.53 -5.25 16.12
C GLY A 2 11.06 -3.90 15.59
N LEU A 3 11.09 -3.75 14.26
CA LEU A 3 10.53 -2.62 13.53
C LEU A 3 9.17 -3.07 12.99
N LEU A 4 8.09 -2.36 13.32
CA LEU A 4 6.81 -2.56 12.65
C LEU A 4 6.35 -1.22 12.08
N LEU A 5 6.01 -1.22 10.80
CA LEU A 5 5.40 -0.08 10.12
C LEU A 5 3.89 -0.24 10.25
N VAL A 6 3.23 0.83 10.71
CA VAL A 6 1.77 0.87 10.81
C VAL A 6 1.26 2.03 9.96
N TYR A 7 0.08 1.83 9.38
CA TYR A 7 -0.54 2.43 8.19
C TYR A 7 -0.64 3.96 8.13
N TYR A 8 -0.86 4.51 6.93
CA TYR A 8 -1.70 5.69 6.69
C TYR A 8 -2.73 5.29 5.63
N ILE A 9 -3.94 5.81 5.70
CA ILE A 9 -5.04 5.27 4.91
C ILE A 9 -5.59 6.36 4.00
N THR A 10 -4.97 6.44 2.83
CA THR A 10 -5.58 7.02 1.66
C THR A 10 -5.54 5.95 0.58
N ALA A 11 -6.73 5.54 0.11
CA ALA A 11 -6.85 4.94 -1.20
C ALA A 11 -7.71 5.85 -2.07
N PHE A 12 -7.26 6.03 -3.29
CA PHE A 12 -7.93 6.75 -4.36
C PHE A 12 -7.88 5.89 -5.59
N PHE A 13 -8.96 5.89 -6.36
CA PHE A 13 -9.03 5.24 -7.67
C PHE A 13 -9.67 6.28 -8.57
N GLU A 14 -9.07 6.77 -9.67
CA GLU A 14 -9.80 7.72 -10.54
C GLU A 14 -10.51 6.99 -11.68
N ASP A 15 -9.95 5.89 -12.19
CA ASP A 15 -10.46 5.32 -13.43
C ASP A 15 -11.50 4.19 -13.23
N HIS A 16 -12.58 4.34 -13.97
CA HIS A 16 -13.69 3.41 -14.09
C HIS A 16 -13.32 2.12 -14.82
N TYR A 17 -12.09 1.93 -15.29
CA TYR A 17 -11.69 0.71 -16.01
C TYR A 17 -10.90 -0.27 -15.14
N ALA A 18 -9.85 0.16 -14.44
CA ALA A 18 -9.03 -0.73 -13.61
C ALA A 18 -9.78 -1.22 -12.36
N SER A 19 -10.52 -0.33 -11.71
CA SER A 19 -11.39 -0.65 -10.57
C SER A 19 -12.52 -1.59 -10.97
N TYR A 20 -13.22 -1.34 -12.07
CA TYR A 20 -14.27 -2.22 -12.57
C TYR A 20 -13.72 -3.55 -13.08
N TYR A 21 -12.54 -3.58 -13.70
CA TYR A 21 -11.93 -4.85 -14.10
C TYR A 21 -11.62 -5.73 -12.89
N LEU A 22 -10.97 -5.17 -11.86
CA LEU A 22 -10.73 -5.85 -10.58
C LEU A 22 -12.05 -6.32 -9.95
N ILE A 23 -13.04 -5.44 -9.88
CA ILE A 23 -14.33 -5.75 -9.25
C ILE A 23 -15.09 -6.81 -10.04
N ASP A 24 -15.17 -6.67 -11.36
CA ASP A 24 -16.04 -7.52 -12.20
C ASP A 24 -15.44 -8.87 -12.56
N HIS A 25 -14.12 -8.96 -12.65
CA HIS A 25 -13.45 -10.17 -13.13
C HIS A 25 -12.77 -10.97 -12.02
N ILE A 26 -12.50 -10.33 -10.87
CA ILE A 26 -11.83 -10.94 -9.73
C ILE A 26 -12.76 -10.91 -8.52
N LEU A 27 -13.12 -9.72 -8.01
CA LEU A 27 -13.80 -9.61 -6.72
C LEU A 27 -15.22 -10.18 -6.75
N LYS A 28 -15.99 -10.06 -7.82
CA LYS A 28 -17.31 -10.71 -7.95
C LYS A 28 -17.30 -12.22 -7.84
N LYS A 29 -16.15 -12.87 -8.05
CA LYS A 29 -16.02 -14.32 -7.91
C LYS A 29 -15.86 -14.76 -6.45
N VAL A 30 -15.52 -13.82 -5.56
CA VAL A 30 -15.15 -14.11 -4.16
C VAL A 30 -15.93 -13.29 -3.14
N LEU A 31 -16.38 -12.08 -3.48
CA LEU A 31 -17.17 -11.21 -2.62
C LEU A 31 -18.66 -11.53 -2.70
N PRO A 32 -19.40 -11.39 -1.59
CA PRO A 32 -20.85 -11.23 -1.60
C PRO A 32 -21.31 -10.16 -2.62
N LEU A 33 -22.50 -10.34 -3.20
CA LEU A 33 -23.02 -9.44 -4.24
C LEU A 33 -23.15 -7.99 -3.77
N ASP A 34 -23.60 -7.79 -2.53
CA ASP A 34 -23.75 -6.48 -1.91
C ASP A 34 -22.40 -5.79 -1.68
N GLU A 35 -21.38 -6.53 -1.27
CA GLU A 35 -20.02 -6.01 -1.16
C GLU A 35 -19.41 -5.65 -2.52
N ALA A 36 -19.64 -6.48 -3.55
CA ALA A 36 -19.19 -6.18 -4.91
C ALA A 36 -19.89 -4.95 -5.51
N GLU A 37 -21.19 -4.79 -5.26
CA GLU A 37 -21.95 -3.60 -5.66
C GLU A 37 -21.48 -2.35 -4.91
N TYR A 38 -21.21 -2.46 -3.61
CA TYR A 38 -20.65 -1.38 -2.81
C TYR A 38 -19.28 -0.95 -3.35
N ALA A 39 -18.36 -1.89 -3.55
CA ALA A 39 -17.04 -1.63 -4.12
C ALA A 39 -17.13 -0.94 -5.49
N ARG A 40 -18.09 -1.33 -6.33
CA ARG A 40 -18.32 -0.67 -7.62
C ARG A 40 -18.85 0.75 -7.46
N LYS A 41 -19.77 0.97 -6.54
CA LYS A 41 -20.36 2.30 -6.27
C LYS A 41 -19.31 3.27 -5.72
N THR A 42 -18.33 2.77 -4.98
CA THR A 42 -17.29 3.59 -4.34
C THR A 42 -15.97 3.59 -5.10
N ALA A 43 -15.85 2.83 -6.19
CA ALA A 43 -14.74 2.94 -7.12
C ALA A 43 -14.68 4.36 -7.67
N GLY A 44 -13.55 5.05 -7.53
CA GLY A 44 -13.51 6.49 -7.80
C GLY A 44 -13.19 7.33 -6.57
N MET A 45 -13.60 6.84 -5.40
CA MET A 45 -13.72 7.68 -4.21
C MET A 45 -12.47 7.61 -3.34
N LEU A 46 -12.14 8.74 -2.72
CA LEU A 46 -11.27 8.72 -1.56
C LEU A 46 -11.99 8.04 -0.40
N TRP A 47 -11.26 7.30 0.41
CA TRP A 47 -11.81 6.68 1.62
C TRP A 47 -12.34 7.69 2.64
N THR A 48 -11.87 8.94 2.59
CA THR A 48 -12.45 10.06 3.36
C THR A 48 -13.86 10.43 2.93
N ASP A 49 -14.22 10.15 1.68
CA ASP A 49 -15.54 10.45 1.11
C ASP A 49 -16.48 9.23 1.19
N MET A 50 -15.95 8.05 1.50
CA MET A 50 -16.72 6.82 1.68
C MET A 50 -17.37 6.79 3.06
N ILE A 51 -18.54 7.42 3.18
CA ILE A 51 -19.26 7.51 4.45
C ILE A 51 -20.09 6.27 4.71
N HIS A 52 -19.83 5.59 5.83
CA HIS A 52 -20.57 4.44 6.25
C HIS A 52 -21.95 4.84 6.81
N PRO A 53 -23.06 4.30 6.25
CA PRO A 53 -24.40 4.85 6.47
C PRO A 53 -24.92 4.67 7.90
N LYS A 54 -24.39 3.71 8.68
CA LYS A 54 -24.85 3.47 10.06
C LYS A 54 -24.05 4.26 11.09
N THR A 55 -22.75 4.46 10.85
CA THR A 55 -21.84 5.12 11.81
C THR A 55 -21.70 6.60 11.52
N GLY A 56 -21.96 7.03 10.29
CA GLY A 56 -21.75 8.40 9.83
C GLY A 56 -20.27 8.77 9.66
N LYS A 57 -19.36 7.81 9.89
CA LYS A 57 -17.91 7.97 9.75
C LYS A 57 -17.47 7.60 8.34
N SER A 58 -16.42 8.24 7.86
CA SER A 58 -15.67 7.81 6.68
C SER A 58 -14.92 6.51 6.94
N GLU A 59 -14.60 5.80 5.86
CA GLU A 59 -13.75 4.60 5.90
C GLU A 59 -12.37 4.93 6.54
N THR A 60 -11.80 6.10 6.20
CA THR A 60 -10.57 6.60 6.81
C THR A 60 -10.69 6.76 8.33
N GLU A 61 -11.78 7.34 8.84
CA GLU A 61 -11.98 7.50 10.29
C GLU A 61 -12.10 6.17 11.01
N MET A 62 -12.89 5.23 10.47
CA MET A 62 -13.08 3.92 11.11
C MET A 62 -11.77 3.14 11.19
N LEU A 63 -11.00 3.10 10.10
CA LEU A 63 -9.73 2.39 10.06
C LEU A 63 -8.62 3.11 10.84
N GLU A 64 -8.64 4.45 10.92
CA GLU A 64 -7.71 5.20 11.77
C GLU A 64 -7.93 4.90 13.26
N GLU A 65 -9.18 4.75 13.70
CA GLU A 65 -9.50 4.32 15.07
C GLU A 65 -8.91 2.94 15.39
N GLU A 66 -9.07 1.97 14.49
CA GLU A 66 -8.49 0.63 14.64
C GLU A 66 -6.95 0.67 14.65
N ASN A 67 -6.36 1.48 13.78
CA ASN A 67 -4.91 1.64 13.73
C ASN A 67 -4.35 2.28 14.99
N LEU A 68 -4.97 3.33 15.52
CA LEU A 68 -4.55 3.95 16.76
C LEU A 68 -4.65 2.96 17.94
N ALA A 69 -5.69 2.13 17.97
CA ALA A 69 -5.81 1.06 18.96
C ALA A 69 -4.67 0.03 18.83
N LEU A 70 -4.35 -0.43 17.61
CA LEU A 70 -3.25 -1.34 17.35
C LEU A 70 -1.89 -0.72 17.73
N ILE A 71 -1.65 0.54 17.37
CA ILE A 71 -0.44 1.29 17.71
C ILE A 71 -0.25 1.35 19.22
N ASN A 72 -1.32 1.62 19.97
CA ASN A 72 -1.27 1.66 21.43
C ASN A 72 -0.89 0.31 22.02
N ILE A 73 -1.44 -0.79 21.50
CA ILE A 73 -1.06 -2.16 21.91
C ILE A 73 0.42 -2.41 21.63
N LEU A 74 0.89 -2.11 20.42
CA LEU A 74 2.29 -2.32 20.03
C LEU A 74 3.25 -1.49 20.88
N ASN A 75 2.94 -0.21 21.10
CA ASN A 75 3.72 0.67 21.98
C ASN A 75 3.74 0.13 23.41
N SER A 76 2.62 -0.41 23.93
CA SER A 76 2.57 -1.02 25.27
C SER A 76 3.47 -2.26 25.41
N LEU A 77 3.72 -2.96 24.30
CA LEU A 77 4.66 -4.08 24.20
C LEU A 77 6.12 -3.63 23.95
N GLY A 78 6.39 -2.32 23.98
CA GLY A 78 7.72 -1.75 23.75
C GLY A 78 8.16 -1.73 22.27
N VAL A 79 7.24 -1.96 21.33
CA VAL A 79 7.50 -1.86 19.89
C VAL A 79 7.50 -0.39 19.49
N LYS A 80 8.52 0.04 18.74
CA LYS A 80 8.53 1.38 18.13
C LYS A 80 7.79 1.32 16.80
N VAL A 81 6.71 2.07 16.71
CA VAL A 81 5.92 2.18 15.49
C VAL A 81 6.34 3.40 14.68
N TYR A 82 6.47 3.21 13.36
CA TYR A 82 6.64 4.29 12.41
C TYR A 82 5.53 4.23 11.37
N ARG A 83 5.11 5.40 10.89
CA ARG A 83 4.05 5.53 9.89
C ARG A 83 4.61 6.23 8.64
N PRO A 84 4.20 5.82 7.42
CA PRO A 84 4.51 6.59 6.23
C PRO A 84 3.80 7.95 6.28
N LYS A 85 4.26 8.88 5.46
CA LYS A 85 3.55 10.13 5.21
C LYS A 85 2.37 9.86 4.29
N GLU A 86 1.26 10.56 4.55
CA GLU A 86 0.07 10.52 3.70
C GLU A 86 0.39 10.99 2.27
N ILE A 87 -0.07 10.21 1.30
CA ILE A 87 -0.12 10.57 -0.12
C ILE A 87 -1.49 11.18 -0.40
N THR A 88 -1.49 12.35 -1.07
CA THR A 88 -2.70 13.08 -1.47
C THR A 88 -2.79 13.18 -3.00
N VAL A 89 -3.99 13.51 -3.50
CA VAL A 89 -4.20 13.79 -4.93
C VAL A 89 -3.24 14.87 -5.44
N ASP A 90 -3.06 15.95 -4.69
CA ASP A 90 -2.15 17.05 -5.05
C ASP A 90 -0.69 16.58 -5.07
N PHE A 91 -0.30 15.71 -4.14
CA PHE A 91 1.03 15.10 -4.17
C PHE A 91 1.25 14.29 -5.44
N ILE A 92 0.26 13.49 -5.86
CA ILE A 92 0.35 12.71 -7.10
C ILE A 92 0.45 13.62 -8.32
N LYS A 93 -0.47 14.59 -8.46
CA LYS A 93 -0.46 15.55 -9.58
C LYS A 93 0.89 16.26 -9.71
N LYS A 94 1.44 16.69 -8.56
CA LYS A 94 2.70 17.44 -8.52
C LYS A 94 3.92 16.61 -8.89
N ASN A 95 3.99 15.34 -8.48
CA ASN A 95 5.22 14.54 -8.60
C ASN A 95 5.19 13.51 -9.73
N TYR A 96 4.00 13.09 -10.17
CA TYR A 96 3.80 12.02 -11.16
C TYR A 96 2.93 12.42 -12.34
N GLY A 97 2.25 13.57 -12.25
CA GLY A 97 1.28 14.02 -13.24
C GLY A 97 -0.13 13.49 -12.97
N SER A 98 -1.14 14.19 -13.51
CA SER A 98 -2.55 13.85 -13.30
C SER A 98 -2.93 12.49 -13.88
N ASP A 99 -2.31 12.08 -14.99
CA ASP A 99 -2.66 10.82 -15.67
C ASP A 99 -2.43 9.59 -14.79
N VAL A 100 -1.50 9.66 -13.81
CA VAL A 100 -1.24 8.56 -12.87
C VAL A 100 -2.42 8.27 -11.97
N LEU A 101 -3.30 9.25 -11.76
CA LEU A 101 -4.52 9.05 -11.00
C LEU A 101 -5.49 8.07 -11.67
N LEU A 102 -5.37 7.82 -12.98
CA LEU A 102 -6.13 6.76 -13.65
C LEU A 102 -5.94 5.40 -12.96
N ASN A 103 -4.72 5.12 -12.50
CA ASN A 103 -4.46 3.92 -11.72
C ASN A 103 -5.00 4.02 -10.29
N GLY A 104 -5.06 5.22 -9.73
CA GLY A 104 -5.24 5.44 -8.29
C GLY A 104 -3.94 5.39 -7.51
N PHE A 105 -4.05 5.46 -6.18
CA PHE A 105 -2.98 5.26 -5.20
C PHE A 105 -3.54 4.64 -3.92
N SER A 106 -2.77 3.84 -3.15
CA SER A 106 -3.25 3.31 -1.86
C SER A 106 -2.16 3.09 -0.83
N GLN A 107 -2.35 3.50 0.42
CA GLN A 107 -1.38 3.26 1.51
C GLN A 107 -1.81 2.18 2.52
N ASP A 108 -2.70 1.29 2.10
CA ASP A 108 -3.33 0.24 2.90
C ASP A 108 -2.43 -0.95 3.32
N PHE A 109 -1.38 -1.32 2.57
CA PHE A 109 -0.51 -2.46 2.92
C PHE A 109 0.98 -2.05 2.95
N PRO A 110 1.48 -1.52 4.08
CA PRO A 110 2.87 -1.09 4.22
C PRO A 110 3.86 -2.25 4.08
N ARG A 111 3.42 -3.48 4.38
CA ARG A 111 4.24 -4.69 4.25
C ARG A 111 4.59 -4.97 2.80
N ASP A 112 3.73 -4.65 1.85
CA ASP A 112 3.93 -5.04 0.46
C ASP A 112 5.05 -4.25 -0.20
N ASN A 113 5.21 -2.99 0.19
CA ASN A 113 6.17 -2.07 -0.40
C ASN A 113 7.64 -2.40 -0.10
N ILE A 114 7.93 -3.14 0.98
CA ILE A 114 9.30 -3.37 1.44
C ILE A 114 9.56 -4.80 1.94
N ALA A 115 10.77 -5.29 1.68
CA ALA A 115 11.32 -6.47 2.36
C ALA A 115 12.51 -6.08 3.24
N VAL A 116 12.53 -6.55 4.48
CA VAL A 116 13.65 -6.38 5.41
C VAL A 116 14.30 -7.74 5.68
N ILE A 117 15.56 -7.91 5.26
CA ILE A 117 16.32 -9.16 5.37
C ILE A 117 17.66 -8.85 6.06
N GLY A 118 17.77 -9.19 7.34
CA GLY A 118 18.91 -8.77 8.16
C GLY A 118 18.99 -7.24 8.22
N ASN A 119 20.13 -6.67 7.82
CA ASN A 119 20.33 -5.21 7.73
C ASN A 119 20.06 -4.65 6.33
N ASN A 120 19.34 -5.38 5.48
CA ASN A 120 19.01 -4.93 4.13
C ASN A 120 17.54 -4.56 4.07
N LEU A 121 17.26 -3.37 3.57
CA LEU A 121 15.92 -2.94 3.18
C LEU A 121 15.86 -2.90 1.65
N ILE A 122 14.86 -3.55 1.09
CA ILE A 122 14.62 -3.63 -0.34
C ILE A 122 13.24 -3.01 -0.60
N GLU A 123 13.19 -1.93 -1.37
CA GLU A 123 11.95 -1.44 -1.95
C GLU A 123 11.52 -2.37 -3.06
N LEU A 124 10.29 -2.85 -2.97
CA LEU A 124 9.72 -3.82 -3.88
C LEU A 124 8.96 -3.12 -5.00
N ASN A 125 8.90 -3.77 -6.18
CA ASN A 125 8.16 -3.28 -7.33
C ASN A 125 6.85 -4.08 -7.46
N LEU A 126 5.73 -3.43 -7.15
CA LEU A 126 4.43 -4.09 -6.99
C LEU A 126 3.71 -4.26 -8.33
N ARG A 127 2.94 -5.34 -8.48
CA ARG A 127 2.21 -5.65 -9.71
C ARG A 127 1.02 -4.72 -9.91
N THR A 128 0.30 -4.45 -8.83
CA THR A 128 -0.98 -3.75 -8.87
C THR A 128 -0.79 -2.28 -9.25
N PRO A 129 -1.44 -1.75 -10.31
CA PRO A 129 -1.16 -0.40 -10.83
C PRO A 129 -1.33 0.73 -9.81
N LEU A 130 -2.40 0.67 -8.99
CA LEU A 130 -2.65 1.65 -7.93
C LEU A 130 -1.60 1.63 -6.82
N ARG A 131 -0.72 0.62 -6.79
CA ARG A 131 0.29 0.44 -5.75
C ARG A 131 1.66 1.03 -6.11
N LYS A 132 1.85 1.49 -7.36
CA LYS A 132 3.17 1.83 -7.92
C LYS A 132 3.81 3.08 -7.30
N VAL A 133 3.04 3.94 -6.64
CA VAL A 133 3.50 5.22 -6.08
C VAL A 133 3.58 5.23 -4.56
N ASP A 134 3.18 4.14 -3.88
CA ASP A 134 2.96 4.17 -2.43
C ASP A 134 4.24 4.24 -1.62
N ILE A 135 5.33 3.68 -2.18
CA ILE A 135 6.67 3.76 -1.62
C ILE A 135 7.08 5.23 -1.33
N SER A 136 6.52 6.19 -2.06
CA SER A 136 6.78 7.61 -1.89
C SER A 136 6.35 8.15 -0.53
N GLY A 137 5.32 7.56 0.09
CA GLY A 137 4.95 7.88 1.46
C GLY A 137 6.01 7.48 2.48
N PHE A 138 6.85 6.50 2.16
CA PHE A 138 7.93 6.05 3.02
C PHE A 138 9.22 6.84 2.82
N LYS A 139 9.33 7.67 1.77
CA LYS A 139 10.59 8.34 1.37
C LYS A 139 11.31 9.04 2.52
N GLU A 140 10.62 9.89 3.27
CA GLU A 140 11.21 10.64 4.39
C GLU A 140 11.67 9.69 5.51
N LEU A 141 10.84 8.69 5.83
CA LEU A 141 11.13 7.70 6.87
C LEU A 141 12.32 6.81 6.50
N LEU A 142 12.33 6.26 5.28
CA LEU A 142 13.41 5.39 4.80
C LEU A 142 14.71 6.17 4.67
N THR A 143 14.66 7.41 4.18
CA THR A 143 15.83 8.27 4.13
C THR A 143 16.40 8.48 5.54
N ASP A 144 15.56 8.85 6.52
CA ASP A 144 16.00 9.03 7.91
C ASP A 144 16.61 7.76 8.51
N LYS A 145 15.93 6.61 8.36
CA LYS A 145 16.34 5.36 9.01
C LYS A 145 17.52 4.68 8.34
N CYS A 146 17.53 4.63 7.00
CA CYS A 146 18.57 3.93 6.27
C CYS A 146 19.89 4.71 6.27
N THR A 147 19.87 6.05 6.24
CA THR A 147 21.10 6.86 6.19
C THR A 147 21.79 7.01 7.55
N LYS A 148 21.04 6.90 8.66
CA LYS A 148 21.56 7.07 10.03
C LYS A 148 21.91 5.77 10.73
N SER A 149 21.83 4.64 10.01
CA SER A 149 22.07 3.31 10.58
C SER A 149 22.98 2.49 9.68
N ASN A 150 23.30 1.27 10.11
CA ASN A 150 24.03 0.29 9.31
C ASN A 150 23.12 -0.46 8.31
N VAL A 151 21.95 0.09 7.98
CA VAL A 151 21.02 -0.49 7.02
C VAL A 151 21.50 -0.20 5.60
N ARG A 152 21.56 -1.25 4.77
CA ARG A 152 21.78 -1.12 3.33
C ARG A 152 20.42 -1.00 2.64
N TRP A 153 20.27 0.01 1.80
CA TRP A 153 19.02 0.34 1.14
C TRP A 153 19.13 0.07 -0.36
N PHE A 154 18.24 -0.77 -0.87
CA PHE A 154 18.15 -1.16 -2.26
C PHE A 154 16.73 -0.89 -2.78
N SER A 155 16.61 -0.74 -4.08
CA SER A 155 15.31 -0.71 -4.78
C SER A 155 15.36 -1.69 -5.94
N MET A 156 14.26 -2.43 -6.14
CA MET A 156 14.06 -3.20 -7.36
C MET A 156 13.95 -2.27 -8.59
N PRO A 157 14.23 -2.75 -9.80
CA PRO A 157 13.97 -1.98 -11.01
C PRO A 157 12.51 -1.52 -11.07
N HIS A 158 12.26 -0.23 -11.18
CA HIS A 158 10.91 0.33 -11.30
C HIS A 158 10.31 0.03 -12.67
N THR A 159 8.98 0.02 -12.72
CA THR A 159 8.21 -0.12 -13.97
C THR A 159 7.48 1.17 -14.33
N GLU A 160 7.09 1.27 -15.59
CA GLU A 160 6.27 2.35 -16.11
C GLU A 160 4.95 2.42 -15.34
N LEU A 161 4.52 3.63 -14.95
CA LEU A 161 3.32 3.80 -14.12
C LEU A 161 2.05 3.37 -14.86
N LEU A 162 1.88 3.83 -16.11
CA LEU A 162 0.66 3.67 -16.89
C LEU A 162 0.64 2.46 -17.82
N ALA A 163 1.78 1.80 -18.02
CA ALA A 163 1.83 0.63 -18.89
C ALA A 163 1.64 -0.67 -18.08
N PRO A 164 0.97 -1.69 -18.66
CA PRO A 164 0.98 -3.01 -18.06
C PRO A 164 2.42 -3.57 -18.08
N PRO A 165 2.87 -4.23 -17.01
CA PRO A 165 4.19 -4.85 -16.98
C PRO A 165 4.27 -6.00 -17.98
N SER A 166 5.47 -6.25 -18.53
CA SER A 166 5.71 -7.45 -19.33
C SER A 166 5.70 -8.71 -18.45
N PRO A 167 5.47 -9.91 -19.00
CA PRO A 167 5.53 -11.15 -18.23
C PRO A 167 6.86 -11.39 -17.49
N ASP A 168 7.96 -10.89 -18.07
CA ASP A 168 9.32 -11.04 -17.52
C ASP A 168 9.72 -9.89 -16.57
N THR A 169 8.80 -8.96 -16.31
CA THR A 169 9.07 -7.85 -15.39
C THR A 169 9.25 -8.40 -13.96
N PRO A 170 10.35 -8.07 -13.26
CA PRO A 170 10.56 -8.50 -11.89
C PRO A 170 9.62 -7.73 -10.96
N LEU A 171 8.52 -8.39 -10.58
CA LEU A 171 7.52 -7.89 -9.63
C LEU A 171 7.53 -8.78 -8.40
N LEU A 172 7.40 -8.18 -7.22
CA LEU A 172 7.35 -8.91 -5.96
C LEU A 172 6.62 -8.07 -4.94
N GLU A 173 5.78 -8.68 -4.12
CA GLU A 173 5.10 -8.01 -3.01
C GLU A 173 5.65 -8.55 -1.69
N GLY A 174 5.77 -7.70 -0.67
CA GLY A 174 6.34 -8.11 0.62
C GLY A 174 5.49 -9.14 1.38
N GLY A 175 4.21 -9.28 1.02
CA GLY A 175 3.35 -10.39 1.44
C GLY A 175 3.81 -11.76 0.92
N ASP A 176 4.50 -11.83 -0.22
CA ASP A 176 5.03 -13.06 -0.79
C ASP A 176 6.35 -13.51 -0.13
N VAL A 177 6.95 -12.67 0.73
CA VAL A 177 8.30 -12.89 1.28
C VAL A 177 8.24 -13.24 2.77
N ILE A 178 8.64 -14.47 3.10
CA ILE A 178 8.80 -14.94 4.48
C ILE A 178 10.28 -15.23 4.75
N VAL A 179 10.83 -14.58 5.78
CA VAL A 179 12.24 -14.71 6.18
C VAL A 179 12.35 -15.61 7.41
N LEU A 180 12.96 -16.79 7.23
CA LEU A 180 13.21 -17.80 8.26
C LEU A 180 14.71 -17.96 8.51
N GLY A 181 15.31 -16.97 9.20
CA GLY A 181 16.74 -16.93 9.45
C GLY A 181 17.54 -16.77 8.15
N ARG A 182 18.17 -17.85 7.68
CA ARG A 182 18.91 -17.87 6.40
C ARG A 182 18.09 -18.37 5.21
N THR A 183 16.87 -18.86 5.46
CA THR A 183 15.97 -19.34 4.42
C THR A 183 14.97 -18.25 4.10
N ILE A 184 14.74 -17.98 2.82
CA ILE A 184 13.71 -17.05 2.36
C ILE A 184 12.74 -17.88 1.52
N LEU A 185 11.47 -17.89 1.92
CA LEU A 185 10.40 -18.46 1.13
C LEU A 185 9.76 -17.33 0.33
N VAL A 186 9.56 -17.57 -0.96
CA VAL A 186 8.98 -16.61 -1.90
C VAL A 186 7.80 -17.27 -2.59
N GLY A 187 6.63 -16.65 -2.50
CA GLY A 187 5.43 -17.04 -3.25
C GLY A 187 5.61 -16.82 -4.76
N ASN A 188 4.97 -17.65 -5.58
CA ASN A 188 4.88 -17.44 -7.02
C ASN A 188 3.41 -17.18 -7.36
N THR A 189 3.09 -15.91 -7.58
CA THR A 189 1.73 -15.34 -7.61
C THR A 189 1.48 -14.43 -8.82
#